data_AF-A0A952LEH9-F1
#
_entry.id   AF-A0A952LEH9-F1
#
_cell.length_a   1.000
_cell.length_b   1.000
_cell.length_c   1.000
_cell.angle_alpha   90.00
_cell.angle_beta   90.00
_cell.angle_gamma   90.00
#
_symmetry.space_group_name_H-M   'P 1'
#
loop_
_entity.id
_entity.type
_entity.pdbx_description
1 polymer ?
#
loop_
_entity_poly.entity_id
_entity_poly.type
_entity_poly.pdbx_seq_one_letter_code
_entity_poly.pdbx_strand_id
1 'polypeptide(L)'
;MKRIVNKRLLLLVISLITVFFILSSDFFKSKSLDVVYPVQKGISLVNNTWSYIIHFFYDKNFTYHKIKNLEEENQKLKAEILKYKNQISEIEKTYPILDFIKKYQIQNYEIAKVIGMSPDNWSDFFFIDKGRKNGIKIGDLVLKDGFLIGIVKNVGDFSSEVLTVS
;
A
#
# COMPACT_ATOMS: atom_id res chain seq x y z
N MET A 1 57.48 -19.49 -11.30
CA MET A 1 56.02 -19.58 -11.48
C MET A 1 55.68 -20.65 -12.51
N LYS A 2 55.21 -21.85 -12.12
CA LYS A 2 54.67 -22.84 -13.06
C LYS A 2 53.17 -22.60 -13.23
N ARG A 3 52.75 -22.14 -14.41
CA ARG A 3 51.35 -21.90 -14.75
C ARG A 3 50.69 -23.26 -15.03
N ILE A 4 49.95 -23.79 -14.06
CA ILE A 4 49.19 -25.04 -14.20
C ILE A 4 47.98 -24.72 -15.09
N VAL A 5 48.16 -24.81 -16.41
CA VAL A 5 47.04 -24.76 -17.34
C VAL A 5 46.37 -26.12 -17.30
N ASN A 6 45.13 -26.17 -16.80
CA ASN A 6 44.36 -27.40 -16.69
C ASN A 6 44.24 -28.07 -18.06
N LYS A 7 44.76 -29.30 -18.20
CA LYS A 7 44.76 -30.05 -19.47
C LYS A 7 43.37 -30.15 -20.12
N ARG A 8 42.30 -30.19 -19.33
CA ARG A 8 40.90 -30.17 -19.80
C ARG A 8 40.52 -28.84 -20.47
N LEU A 9 41.00 -27.72 -19.95
CA LEU A 9 40.73 -26.39 -20.47
C LEU A 9 41.52 -26.14 -21.77
N LEU A 10 42.76 -26.66 -21.82
CA LEU A 10 43.57 -26.63 -23.03
C LEU A 10 42.97 -27.50 -24.16
N LEU A 11 42.40 -28.66 -23.84
CA LEU A 11 41.66 -29.50 -24.81
C LEU A 11 40.40 -28.81 -25.34
N LEU A 12 39.64 -28.11 -24.47
CA LEU A 12 38.48 -27.34 -24.91
C LEU A 12 38.87 -26.18 -25.83
N VAL A 13 39.95 -25.47 -25.51
CA VAL A 13 40.44 -24.37 -26.35
C VAL A 13 40.94 -24.89 -27.69
N ILE A 14 41.66 -26.01 -27.72
CA ILE A 14 42.10 -26.65 -28.98
C ILE A 14 40.90 -27.10 -29.81
N SER A 15 39.90 -27.72 -29.19
CA SER A 15 38.64 -28.10 -29.87
C SER A 15 37.98 -26.88 -30.51
N LEU A 16 37.85 -25.77 -29.76
CA LEU A 16 37.28 -24.52 -30.26
C LEU A 16 38.07 -23.93 -31.44
N ILE A 17 39.40 -23.96 -31.36
CA ILE A 17 40.30 -23.48 -32.43
C ILE A 17 40.17 -24.35 -33.68
N THR A 18 40.09 -25.68 -33.53
CA THR A 18 39.92 -26.59 -34.68
C THR A 18 38.57 -26.38 -35.37
N VAL A 19 37.50 -26.16 -34.60
CA VAL A 19 36.17 -25.87 -35.14
C VAL A 19 36.15 -24.52 -35.86
N PHE A 20 36.80 -23.50 -35.30
CA PHE A 20 36.95 -22.19 -35.94
C PHE A 20 37.71 -22.27 -37.27
N PHE A 21 38.78 -23.06 -37.32
CA PHE A 21 39.58 -23.23 -38.54
C PHE A 21 38.80 -23.96 -39.65
N ILE A 22 37.98 -24.96 -39.28
CA ILE A 22 37.08 -25.66 -40.21
C ILE A 22 36.04 -24.69 -40.80
N LEU A 23 35.46 -23.81 -39.96
CA LEU A 23 34.45 -22.82 -40.38
C LEU A 23 35.03 -21.69 -41.26
N SER A 24 36.28 -21.28 -41.03
CA SER A 24 36.94 -20.21 -41.80
C SER A 24 37.57 -20.69 -43.10
N SER A 25 37.74 -22.00 -43.31
CA SER A 25 38.38 -22.51 -44.52
C SER A 25 37.48 -22.40 -45.76
N ASP A 26 37.98 -21.73 -46.81
CA ASP A 26 37.30 -21.60 -48.11
C ASP A 26 37.13 -22.95 -48.87
N PHE A 27 37.70 -24.04 -48.34
CA PHE A 27 37.60 -25.41 -48.88
C PHE A 27 36.17 -25.93 -48.97
N PHE A 28 35.24 -25.43 -48.13
CA PHE A 28 33.84 -25.84 -48.16
C PHE A 28 32.98 -25.04 -49.15
N LYS A 29 33.46 -23.95 -49.76
CA LYS A 29 32.63 -23.09 -50.63
C LYS A 29 32.34 -23.65 -52.03
N SER A 30 33.08 -24.64 -52.51
CA SER A 30 33.01 -25.08 -53.92
C SER A 30 32.23 -26.38 -54.17
N LYS A 31 31.73 -27.06 -53.12
CA LYS A 31 30.90 -28.29 -53.20
C LYS A 31 29.69 -28.25 -52.25
N SER A 32 29.08 -27.08 -52.13
CA SER A 32 28.37 -26.65 -50.92
C SER A 32 26.84 -26.52 -51.05
N LEU A 33 26.18 -27.29 -51.92
CA LEU A 33 24.72 -27.24 -52.02
C LEU A 33 24.03 -28.40 -51.28
N ASP A 34 24.62 -29.59 -51.23
CA ASP A 34 24.00 -30.76 -50.56
C ASP A 34 24.37 -30.92 -49.08
N VAL A 35 25.58 -30.49 -48.67
CA VAL A 35 26.06 -30.64 -47.28
C VAL A 35 25.67 -29.46 -46.40
N VAL A 36 25.45 -28.28 -46.99
CA VAL A 36 25.10 -27.06 -46.25
C VAL A 36 23.61 -27.05 -45.87
N TYR A 37 22.76 -27.74 -46.64
CA TYR A 37 21.32 -27.81 -46.41
C TYR A 37 20.91 -28.42 -45.06
N PRO A 38 21.49 -29.56 -44.58
CA PRO A 38 21.18 -30.07 -43.25
C PRO A 38 21.71 -29.18 -42.12
N VAL A 39 22.83 -28.47 -42.34
CA VAL A 39 23.40 -27.53 -41.35
C VAL A 39 22.55 -26.28 -41.23
N GLN A 40 22.06 -25.72 -42.34
CA GLN A 40 21.12 -24.59 -42.33
C GLN A 40 19.78 -24.96 -41.66
N LYS A 41 19.26 -26.18 -41.89
CA LYS A 41 18.09 -26.70 -41.17
C LYS A 41 18.38 -26.93 -39.68
N GLY A 42 19.56 -27.44 -39.32
CA GLY A 42 19.96 -27.59 -37.92
C GLY A 42 20.05 -26.25 -37.18
N ILE A 43 20.65 -25.25 -37.81
CA ILE A 43 20.77 -23.89 -37.27
C ILE A 43 19.40 -23.21 -37.16
N SER A 44 18.50 -23.38 -38.13
CA SER A 44 17.14 -22.81 -38.05
C SER A 44 16.26 -23.48 -37.01
N LEU A 45 16.41 -24.80 -36.80
CA LEU A 45 15.75 -25.52 -35.70
C LEU A 45 16.24 -25.01 -34.34
N VAL A 46 17.55 -24.85 -34.17
CA VAL A 46 18.14 -24.30 -32.94
C VAL A 46 17.64 -22.88 -32.71
N ASN A 47 17.64 -22.01 -33.73
CA ASN A 47 17.19 -20.62 -33.62
C ASN A 47 15.71 -20.52 -33.24
N ASN A 48 14.85 -21.38 -33.79
CA ASN A 48 13.44 -21.43 -33.44
C ASN A 48 13.23 -21.93 -32.00
N THR A 49 13.92 -23.00 -31.58
CA THR A 49 13.83 -23.49 -30.20
C THR A 49 14.38 -22.52 -29.16
N TRP A 50 15.44 -21.77 -29.49
CA TRP A 50 16.01 -20.77 -28.60
C TRP A 50 15.08 -19.57 -28.43
N SER A 51 14.43 -19.15 -29.51
CA SER A 51 13.39 -18.11 -29.45
C SER A 51 12.22 -18.51 -28.54
N TYR A 52 11.74 -19.76 -28.61
CA TYR A 52 10.69 -20.26 -27.72
C TYR A 52 11.11 -20.27 -26.24
N ILE A 53 12.32 -20.71 -25.93
CA ILE A 53 12.82 -20.76 -24.55
C ILE A 53 12.99 -19.33 -24.00
N ILE A 54 13.59 -18.42 -24.78
CA ILE A 54 13.76 -17.02 -24.39
C ILE A 54 12.38 -16.36 -24.19
N HIS A 55 11.42 -16.56 -25.10
CA HIS A 55 10.05 -16.04 -24.94
C HIS A 55 9.36 -16.60 -23.69
N PHE A 56 9.47 -17.91 -23.40
CA PHE A 56 8.86 -18.52 -22.21
C PHE A 56 9.44 -17.98 -20.89
N PHE A 57 10.75 -17.71 -20.84
CA PHE A 57 11.40 -17.14 -19.65
C PHE A 57 11.14 -15.63 -19.51
N TYR A 58 11.04 -14.88 -20.62
CA TYR A 58 10.68 -13.46 -20.59
C TYR A 58 9.20 -13.24 -20.21
N ASP A 59 8.24 -14.01 -20.76
CA ASP A 59 6.81 -13.82 -20.48
C ASP A 59 6.40 -14.20 -19.06
N LYS A 60 6.99 -15.27 -18.50
CA LYS A 60 6.67 -15.68 -17.12
C LYS A 60 7.22 -14.71 -16.10
N ASN A 61 8.46 -14.26 -16.23
CA ASN A 61 9.02 -13.29 -15.29
C ASN A 61 8.31 -11.93 -15.39
N PHE A 62 7.98 -11.47 -16.60
CA PHE A 62 7.23 -10.23 -16.78
C PHE A 62 5.83 -10.28 -16.15
N THR A 63 5.13 -11.41 -16.30
CA THR A 63 3.78 -11.60 -15.74
C THR A 63 3.80 -11.71 -14.21
N TYR A 64 4.75 -12.45 -13.62
CA TYR A 64 4.89 -12.55 -12.17
C TYR A 64 5.26 -11.20 -11.53
N HIS A 65 6.19 -10.44 -12.13
CA HIS A 65 6.53 -9.11 -11.64
C HIS A 65 5.36 -8.13 -11.78
N LYS A 66 4.59 -8.20 -12.87
CA LYS A 66 3.42 -7.34 -13.06
C LYS A 66 2.30 -7.66 -12.07
N ILE A 67 2.01 -8.93 -11.80
CA ILE A 67 1.00 -9.33 -10.80
C ILE A 67 1.45 -8.87 -9.41
N LYS A 68 2.71 -9.10 -9.03
CA LYS A 68 3.22 -8.67 -7.73
C LYS A 68 3.17 -7.15 -7.56
N ASN A 69 3.60 -6.40 -8.58
CA ASN A 69 3.54 -4.95 -8.55
C ASN A 69 2.08 -4.44 -8.47
N LEU A 70 1.15 -5.06 -9.20
CA LEU A 70 -0.27 -4.72 -9.13
C LEU A 70 -0.88 -5.06 -7.77
N GLU A 71 -0.48 -6.16 -7.14
CA GLU A 71 -0.90 -6.52 -5.79
C GLU A 71 -0.35 -5.54 -4.75
N GLU A 72 0.93 -5.19 -4.84
CA GLU A 72 1.57 -4.19 -3.97
C GLU A 72 0.92 -2.81 -4.13
N GLU A 73 0.65 -2.37 -5.36
CA GLU A 73 -0.03 -1.12 -5.64
C GLU A 73 -1.48 -1.14 -5.13
N ASN A 74 -2.21 -2.23 -5.31
CA ASN A 74 -3.57 -2.37 -4.79
C ASN A 74 -3.61 -2.35 -3.26
N GLN A 75 -2.65 -3.00 -2.59
CA GLN A 75 -2.51 -2.93 -1.13
C GLN A 75 -2.20 -1.50 -0.67
N LYS A 76 -1.29 -0.80 -1.35
CA LYS A 76 -0.96 0.60 -1.06
C LYS A 76 -2.18 1.52 -1.23
N LEU A 77 -2.88 1.40 -2.36
CA LEU A 77 -4.09 2.17 -2.64
C LEU A 77 -5.19 1.88 -1.61
N LYS A 78 -5.40 0.62 -1.21
CA LYS A 78 -6.33 0.27 -0.13
C LYS A 78 -5.96 0.92 1.20
N ALA A 79 -4.67 0.93 1.55
CA ALA A 79 -4.21 1.59 2.77
C ALA A 79 -4.43 3.11 2.71
N GLU A 80 -4.18 3.74 1.56
CA GLU A 80 -4.45 5.16 1.34
C GLU A 80 -5.96 5.46 1.43
N ILE A 81 -6.82 4.64 0.83
CA ILE A 81 -8.28 4.78 0.93
C ILE A 81 -8.73 4.71 2.39
N LEU A 82 -8.21 3.75 3.17
CA LEU A 82 -8.54 3.65 4.60
C LEU A 82 -8.09 4.89 5.36
N LYS A 83 -6.87 5.39 5.08
CA LYS A 83 -6.37 6.63 5.68
C LYS A 83 -7.26 7.82 5.36
N TYR A 84 -7.61 8.03 4.09
CA TYR A 84 -8.47 9.13 3.68
C TYR A 84 -9.88 9.01 4.24
N LYS A 85 -10.46 7.80 4.30
CA LYS A 85 -11.76 7.57 4.93
C LYS A 85 -11.75 7.96 6.41
N ASN A 86 -10.70 7.62 7.15
CA ASN A 86 -10.57 8.02 8.55
C ASN A 86 -10.49 9.55 8.70
N GLN A 87 -9.68 10.21 7.86
CA GLN A 87 -9.58 11.67 7.86
C GLN A 87 -10.91 12.36 7.54
N ILE A 88 -11.64 11.86 6.53
CA ILE A 88 -12.97 12.38 6.18
C ILE A 88 -13.93 12.22 7.36
N SER A 89 -13.94 11.05 8.02
CA SER A 89 -14.80 10.80 9.18
C SER A 89 -14.50 11.73 10.36
N GLU A 90 -13.23 12.08 10.58
CA GLU A 90 -12.84 13.05 11.62
C GLU A 90 -13.32 14.47 11.28
N ILE A 91 -13.20 14.86 10.01
CA ILE A 91 -13.69 16.15 9.51
C ILE A 91 -15.21 16.23 9.62
N GLU A 92 -15.94 15.20 9.21
CA GLU A 92 -17.41 15.15 9.27
C GLU A 92 -17.95 15.30 10.69
N LYS A 93 -17.22 14.82 11.71
CA LYS A 93 -17.60 14.99 13.12
C LYS A 93 -17.34 16.40 13.65
N THR A 94 -16.29 17.05 13.15
CA THR A 94 -15.80 18.33 13.70
C THR A 94 -16.41 19.53 12.98
N TYR A 95 -16.63 19.42 11.67
CA TYR A 95 -17.10 20.50 10.82
C TYR A 95 -18.47 21.08 11.26
N PRO A 96 -19.50 20.27 11.58
CA PRO A 96 -20.80 20.80 12.01
C PRO A 96 -20.70 21.62 13.30
N ILE A 97 -19.85 21.19 14.24
CA ILE A 97 -19.63 21.88 15.52
C ILE A 97 -19.01 23.25 15.26
N LEU A 98 -17.97 23.31 14.41
CA LEU A 98 -17.29 24.55 14.07
C LEU A 98 -18.18 25.53 13.29
N ASP A 99 -18.99 25.02 12.35
CA ASP A 99 -19.93 25.84 11.60
C ASP A 99 -21.00 26.43 12.52
N PHE A 100 -21.52 25.63 13.46
CA PHE A 100 -22.45 26.07 14.48
C PHE A 100 -21.86 27.18 15.37
N ILE A 101 -20.65 26.98 15.91
CA ILE A 101 -19.97 27.99 16.73
C ILE A 101 -19.82 29.31 15.98
N LYS A 102 -19.42 29.26 14.70
CA LYS A 102 -19.28 30.45 13.85
C LYS A 102 -20.62 31.12 13.59
N LYS A 103 -21.65 30.34 13.24
CA LYS A 103 -22.98 30.84 12.91
C LYS A 103 -23.63 31.60 14.07
N TYR A 104 -23.48 31.10 15.30
CA TYR A 104 -24.08 31.70 16.50
C TYR A 104 -23.10 32.56 17.32
N GLN A 105 -21.88 32.77 16.81
CA GLN A 105 -20.82 33.57 17.46
C GLN A 105 -20.61 33.19 18.94
N ILE A 106 -20.65 31.90 19.24
CA ILE A 106 -20.58 31.41 20.62
C ILE A 106 -19.18 31.71 21.17
N GLN A 107 -19.14 32.51 22.23
CA GLN A 107 -17.93 32.81 22.97
C GLN A 107 -17.86 31.90 24.20
N ASN A 108 -16.65 31.49 24.58
CA ASN A 108 -16.38 30.62 25.74
C ASN A 108 -17.13 29.27 25.66
N TYR A 109 -16.70 28.41 24.73
CA TYR A 109 -17.21 27.05 24.59
C TYR A 109 -16.10 26.04 24.84
N GLU A 110 -16.49 24.83 25.25
CA GLU A 110 -15.60 23.67 25.34
C GLU A 110 -16.26 22.48 24.64
N ILE A 111 -15.49 21.82 23.75
CA ILE A 111 -15.97 20.63 23.04
C ILE A 111 -15.69 19.43 23.95
N ALA A 112 -16.76 18.76 24.38
CA ALA A 112 -16.70 17.62 25.28
C ALA A 112 -17.25 16.35 24.63
N LYS A 113 -16.72 15.20 25.06
CA LYS A 113 -17.20 13.87 24.66
C LYS A 113 -17.97 13.21 25.81
N VAL A 114 -19.07 12.54 25.48
CA VAL A 114 -19.79 11.70 26.43
C VAL A 114 -18.97 10.45 26.74
N ILE A 115 -18.68 10.22 28.02
CA ILE A 115 -17.86 9.09 28.53
C ILE A 115 -18.67 8.05 29.31
N GLY A 116 -19.91 8.38 29.65
CA GLY A 116 -20.81 7.47 30.35
C GLY A 116 -22.23 8.01 30.31
N MET A 117 -23.19 7.10 30.39
CA MET A 117 -24.61 7.41 30.47
C MET A 117 -25.22 6.57 31.58
N SER A 118 -26.24 7.07 32.26
CA SER A 118 -26.95 6.28 33.26
C SER A 118 -27.51 4.99 32.62
N PRO A 119 -27.30 3.81 33.22
CA PRO A 119 -27.87 2.56 32.73
C PRO A 119 -29.38 2.45 33.00
N ASP A 120 -29.90 3.21 33.97
CA ASP A 120 -31.29 3.17 34.37
C ASP A 120 -32.10 4.24 33.62
N ASN A 121 -33.21 3.80 33.00
CA ASN A 121 -34.21 4.58 32.26
C ASN A 121 -34.95 5.67 33.09
N TRP A 122 -34.55 5.89 34.36
CA TRP A 122 -35.16 6.85 35.28
C TRP A 122 -34.27 8.04 35.61
N SER A 123 -33.01 8.00 35.19
CA SER A 123 -32.04 9.06 35.48
C SER A 123 -31.46 9.55 34.17
N ASP A 124 -32.01 10.65 33.67
CA ASP A 124 -31.58 11.22 32.40
C ASP A 124 -30.33 12.09 32.61
N PHE A 125 -29.23 11.50 33.09
CA PHE A 125 -27.94 12.16 33.17
C PHE A 125 -26.84 11.38 32.46
N PHE A 126 -25.85 12.12 31.98
CA PHE A 126 -24.68 11.57 31.32
C PHE A 126 -23.42 12.29 31.79
N PHE A 127 -22.27 11.64 31.61
CA PHE A 127 -20.96 12.18 31.98
C PHE A 127 -20.20 12.65 30.76
N ILE A 128 -19.54 13.80 30.89
CA ILE A 128 -18.64 14.36 29.88
C ILE A 128 -17.18 14.34 30.35
N ASP A 129 -16.26 14.28 29.39
CA ASP A 129 -14.79 14.26 29.61
C ASP A 129 -14.16 15.64 29.92
N LYS A 130 -14.98 16.60 30.36
CA LYS A 130 -14.54 17.95 30.74
C LYS A 130 -14.99 18.28 32.15
N GLY A 131 -14.10 18.89 32.91
CA GLY A 131 -14.33 19.27 34.30
C GLY A 131 -13.88 20.68 34.62
N ARG A 132 -13.71 20.95 35.92
CA ARG A 132 -13.29 22.26 36.44
C ARG A 132 -11.99 22.75 35.82
N LYS A 133 -11.04 21.85 35.52
CA LYS A 133 -9.76 22.20 34.87
C LYS A 133 -9.91 22.70 33.44
N ASN A 134 -11.02 22.35 32.78
CA ASN A 134 -11.39 22.86 31.46
C ASN A 134 -12.26 24.12 31.55
N GLY A 135 -12.48 24.68 32.75
CA GLY A 135 -13.30 25.87 32.94
C GLY A 135 -14.81 25.60 33.02
N ILE A 136 -15.24 24.33 33.03
CA ILE A 136 -16.66 23.95 33.17
C ILE A 136 -17.17 24.32 34.56
N LYS A 137 -18.40 24.83 34.61
CA LYS A 137 -19.10 25.25 35.82
C LYS A 137 -20.47 24.61 35.92
N ILE A 138 -20.96 24.51 37.15
CA ILE A 138 -22.35 24.12 37.42
C ILE A 138 -23.27 25.16 36.79
N GLY A 139 -24.27 24.70 36.05
CA GLY A 139 -25.21 25.55 35.31
C GLY A 139 -24.82 25.80 33.85
N ASP A 140 -23.63 25.38 33.40
CA ASP A 140 -23.26 25.50 31.99
C ASP A 140 -24.22 24.69 31.09
N LEU A 141 -24.58 25.27 29.94
CA LEU A 141 -25.48 24.66 28.97
C LEU A 141 -24.74 23.69 28.06
N VAL A 142 -25.35 22.54 27.78
CA VAL A 142 -24.80 21.54 26.88
C VAL A 142 -25.65 21.48 25.61
N LEU A 143 -25.01 21.78 24.49
CA LEU A 143 -25.64 21.85 23.17
C LEU A 143 -25.14 20.71 22.28
N LYS A 144 -26.05 20.12 21.49
CA LYS A 144 -25.70 19.19 20.42
C LYS A 144 -26.48 19.56 19.16
N ASP A 145 -25.78 19.74 18.05
CA ASP A 145 -26.37 20.08 16.74
C ASP A 145 -27.32 21.31 16.81
N GLY A 146 -27.04 22.23 17.74
CA GLY A 146 -27.85 23.43 17.99
C GLY A 146 -29.05 23.26 18.92
N PHE A 147 -29.29 22.07 19.46
CA PHE A 147 -30.32 21.81 20.45
C PHE A 147 -29.73 21.76 21.85
N LEU A 148 -30.43 22.35 22.83
CA LEU A 148 -30.13 22.17 24.24
C LEU A 148 -30.47 20.75 24.65
N ILE A 149 -29.47 20.00 25.09
CA ILE A 149 -29.63 18.61 25.51
C ILE A 149 -29.46 18.44 27.02
N GLY A 150 -28.90 19.42 27.72
CA GLY A 150 -28.74 19.33 29.17
C GLY A 150 -28.06 20.52 29.82
N ILE A 151 -27.97 20.45 31.14
CA ILE A 151 -27.34 21.45 32.02
C ILE A 151 -26.35 20.72 32.93
N VAL A 152 -25.15 21.28 33.10
CA VAL A 152 -24.14 20.73 34.00
C VAL A 152 -24.63 20.83 35.45
N LYS A 153 -24.80 19.67 36.10
CA LYS A 153 -25.31 19.58 37.48
C LYS A 153 -24.17 19.49 38.49
N ASN A 154 -23.18 18.64 38.23
CA ASN A 154 -22.01 18.46 39.08
C ASN A 154 -20.72 18.52 38.25
N VAL A 155 -19.66 19.11 38.83
CA VAL A 155 -18.37 19.28 38.17
C VAL A 155 -17.25 18.69 39.03
N GLY A 156 -16.63 17.61 38.53
CA GLY A 156 -15.37 17.09 39.00
C GLY A 156 -14.18 17.79 38.34
N ASP A 157 -12.96 17.39 38.69
CA ASP A 157 -11.77 18.05 38.14
C ASP A 157 -11.54 17.77 36.66
N PHE A 158 -11.89 16.57 36.20
CA PHE A 158 -11.67 16.10 34.82
C PHE A 158 -12.95 15.67 34.10
N SER A 159 -14.06 15.54 34.81
CA SER A 159 -15.34 15.11 34.24
C SER A 159 -16.49 15.84 34.92
N SER A 160 -17.60 15.96 34.22
CA SER A 160 -18.81 16.60 34.75
C SER A 160 -20.04 15.74 34.48
N GLU A 161 -21.00 15.82 35.39
CA GLU A 161 -22.32 15.20 35.27
C GLU A 161 -23.28 16.23 34.67
N VAL A 162 -23.94 15.84 33.59
CA VAL A 162 -24.91 16.65 32.86
C VAL A 162 -26.27 16.04 33.05
N LEU A 163 -27.21 16.82 33.59
CA LEU A 163 -28.62 16.47 33.63
C LEU A 163 -29.24 16.84 32.29
N THR A 164 -29.84 15.88 31.60
CA THR A 164 -30.55 16.16 30.36
C THR A 164 -31.82 16.95 30.64
N VAL A 165 -32.24 17.71 29.63
CA VAL A 165 -33.57 18.32 29.59
C VAL A 165 -34.41 17.48 28.64
N SER A 166 -35.13 16.50 29.17
CA SER A 166 -36.09 15.70 28.39
C SER A 166 -37.44 16.40 28.26
#